data_AF-A0A1A2MYG5-F1
#
_entry.id   AF-A0A1A2MYG5-F1
#
_cell.length_a   1.000
_cell.length_b   1.000
_cell.length_c   1.000
_cell.angle_alpha   90.00
_cell.angle_beta   90.00
_cell.angle_gamma   90.00
#
_symmetry.space_group_name_H-M   'P 1'
#
loop_
_entity.id
_entity.type
_entity.pdbx_description
1 polymer ?
#
loop_
_entity_poly.entity_id
_entity_poly.type
_entity_poly.pdbx_seq_one_letter_code
_entity_poly.pdbx_strand_id
1 'polypeptide(L)'
;MTDLLVVDDLAPFATIDPAKAAAMVADAVAMATLAAPCLGDTTTLTDQQIAAAKAVLRGAVLRWNDAGSGAMSSQTAGPYAQTFDTRTPRRVLFWPSEIAALQKICVEPTSGGAFSIDTAAAEPMRSHAVFFGSQDGFETVGAVAFDDDDDSYFGEL
;
A
#
# COMPACT_ATOMS: atom_id res chain seq x y z
N MET A 1 19.71 8.62 -10.00
CA MET A 1 18.36 8.71 -9.45
C MET A 1 17.74 9.93 -10.12
N THR A 2 16.86 9.73 -11.08
CA THR A 2 16.19 10.84 -11.75
C THR A 2 15.16 11.39 -10.77
N ASP A 3 15.34 12.63 -10.32
CA ASP A 3 14.44 13.20 -9.33
C ASP A 3 13.06 13.45 -9.94
N LEU A 4 12.06 12.71 -9.45
CA LEU A 4 10.66 12.80 -9.88
C LEU A 4 10.04 14.17 -9.58
N LEU A 5 10.50 14.82 -8.52
CA LEU A 5 10.12 16.16 -8.10
C LEU A 5 11.35 16.85 -7.49
N VAL A 6 11.65 18.08 -7.92
CA VAL A 6 12.74 18.89 -7.36
C VAL A 6 12.20 20.14 -6.66
N VAL A 7 13.01 20.75 -5.79
CA VAL A 7 12.62 21.96 -5.05
C VAL A 7 12.22 23.10 -5.99
N ASP A 8 12.88 23.22 -7.15
CA ASP A 8 12.59 24.24 -8.16
C ASP A 8 11.19 24.08 -8.78
N ASP A 9 10.61 22.88 -8.79
CA ASP A 9 9.24 22.65 -9.27
C ASP A 9 8.17 23.28 -8.35
N LEU A 10 8.55 23.66 -7.11
CA LEU A 10 7.68 24.27 -6.11
C LEU A 10 7.77 25.81 -6.10
N ALA A 11 8.91 26.37 -6.52
CA ALA A 11 9.19 27.80 -6.48
C ALA A 11 8.12 28.69 -7.17
N PRO A 12 7.49 28.28 -8.30
CA PRO A 12 6.45 29.10 -8.93
C PRO A 12 5.14 29.19 -8.14
N PHE A 13 4.91 28.31 -7.16
CA PHE A 13 3.62 28.17 -6.49
C PHE A 13 3.63 28.70 -5.05
N ALA A 14 4.76 28.58 -4.35
CA ALA A 14 4.88 29.03 -2.98
C ALA A 14 6.33 29.39 -2.62
N THR A 15 6.49 30.38 -1.75
CA THR A 15 7.77 30.67 -1.10
C THR A 15 7.90 29.79 0.14
N ILE A 16 8.72 28.74 0.03
CA ILE A 16 8.98 27.78 1.11
C ILE A 16 10.47 27.83 1.43
N ASP A 17 10.82 27.74 2.71
CA ASP A 17 12.22 27.55 3.13
C ASP A 17 12.82 26.32 2.41
N PRO A 18 14.01 26.42 1.82
CA PRO A 18 14.57 25.36 0.99
C PRO A 18 14.85 24.07 1.76
N ALA A 19 15.23 24.16 3.05
CA ALA A 19 15.44 22.98 3.88
C ALA A 19 14.10 22.28 4.19
N LYS A 20 13.06 23.06 4.47
CA LYS A 20 11.69 22.55 4.61
C LYS A 20 11.21 21.89 3.30
N ALA A 21 11.39 22.57 2.16
CA ALA A 21 10.94 22.07 0.86
C ALA A 21 11.64 20.75 0.50
N ALA A 22 12.95 20.63 0.72
CA ALA A 22 13.69 19.40 0.47
C ALA A 22 13.17 18.22 1.32
N ALA A 23 12.93 18.45 2.62
CA ALA A 23 12.35 17.43 3.49
C ALA A 23 10.95 17.01 3.01
N MET A 24 10.11 17.97 2.63
CA MET A 24 8.77 17.68 2.15
C MET A 24 8.76 16.88 0.84
N VAL A 25 9.67 17.20 -0.08
CA VAL A 25 9.84 16.45 -1.32
C VAL A 25 10.32 15.03 -1.04
N ALA A 26 11.31 14.86 -0.16
CA ALA A 26 11.84 13.54 0.20
C ALA A 26 10.75 12.65 0.80
N ASP A 27 9.94 13.17 1.73
CA ASP A 27 8.83 12.43 2.34
C ASP A 27 7.75 12.08 1.30
N ALA A 28 7.42 13.01 0.41
CA ALA A 28 6.42 12.79 -0.64
C ALA A 28 6.87 11.70 -1.62
N VAL A 29 8.13 11.74 -2.06
CA VAL A 29 8.69 10.74 -2.96
C VAL A 29 8.76 9.37 -2.28
N ALA A 30 9.22 9.29 -1.03
CA ALA A 30 9.30 8.03 -0.28
C ALA A 30 7.92 7.37 -0.10
N MET A 31 6.89 8.17 0.21
CA MET A 31 5.54 7.65 0.35
C MET A 31 4.92 7.26 -1.01
N ALA A 32 5.28 7.97 -2.07
CA ALA A 32 4.82 7.66 -3.42
C ALA A 32 5.42 6.37 -3.95
N THR A 33 6.72 6.11 -3.71
CA THR A 33 7.36 4.84 -4.09
C THR A 33 6.80 3.66 -3.32
N LEU A 34 6.38 3.85 -2.06
CA LEU A 34 5.69 2.83 -1.28
C LEU A 34 4.29 2.51 -1.85
N ALA A 35 3.54 3.54 -2.26
CA ALA A 35 2.20 3.35 -2.83
C ALA A 35 2.22 2.84 -4.28
N ALA A 36 3.25 3.20 -5.04
CA ALA A 36 3.38 2.99 -6.47
C ALA A 36 4.87 2.70 -6.82
N PRO A 37 5.32 1.44 -6.70
CA PRO A 37 6.74 1.08 -6.83
C PRO A 37 7.36 1.39 -8.19
N CYS A 38 6.56 1.49 -9.26
CA CYS A 38 7.05 1.84 -10.59
C CYS A 38 7.68 3.24 -10.66
N LEU A 39 7.35 4.12 -9.71
CA LEU A 39 7.89 5.47 -9.63
C LEU A 39 9.32 5.52 -9.07
N GLY A 40 9.82 4.40 -8.51
CA GLY A 40 11.19 4.29 -8.03
C GLY A 40 12.23 4.21 -9.16
N ASP A 41 11.81 3.77 -10.35
CA ASP A 41 12.65 3.74 -11.55
C ASP A 41 11.95 4.43 -12.72
N THR A 42 12.28 5.72 -12.89
CA THR A 42 11.68 6.54 -13.95
C THR A 42 12.13 6.17 -15.36
N THR A 43 13.11 5.27 -15.54
CA THR A 43 13.59 4.89 -16.88
C THR A 43 12.57 4.09 -17.68
N THR A 44 11.61 3.46 -16.97
CA THR A 44 10.53 2.65 -17.54
C THR A 44 9.27 3.45 -17.82
N LEU A 45 9.21 4.71 -17.37
CA LEU A 45 8.04 5.57 -17.48
C LEU A 45 8.11 6.46 -18.72
N THR A 46 6.96 6.69 -19.31
CA THR A 46 6.80 7.72 -20.36
C THR A 46 6.87 9.12 -19.75
N ASP A 47 7.28 10.11 -20.55
CA ASP A 47 7.30 11.52 -20.12
C ASP A 47 5.93 12.00 -19.60
N GLN A 48 4.84 11.47 -20.18
CA GLN A 48 3.48 11.79 -19.75
C GLN A 48 3.16 11.23 -18.35
N GLN A 49 3.61 10.02 -18.04
CA GLN A 49 3.45 9.41 -16.72
C GLN A 49 4.27 10.16 -15.66
N ILE A 50 5.50 10.57 -16.01
CA ILE A 50 6.35 11.40 -15.14
C ILE A 50 5.70 12.75 -14.88
N ALA A 51 5.18 13.42 -15.91
CA ALA A 51 4.49 14.69 -15.77
C ALA A 51 3.22 14.58 -14.91
N ALA A 52 2.44 13.50 -15.08
CA ALA A 52 1.25 13.23 -14.27
C ALA A 52 1.61 12.98 -12.80
N ALA A 53 2.61 12.14 -12.53
CA ALA A 53 3.10 11.88 -11.17
C ALA A 53 3.62 13.17 -10.52
N LYS A 54 4.41 13.96 -11.24
CA LYS A 54 4.91 15.26 -10.78
C LYS A 54 3.78 16.22 -10.40
N ALA A 55 2.71 16.27 -11.19
CA ALA A 55 1.56 17.12 -10.90
C ALA A 55 0.84 16.72 -9.60
N VAL A 56 0.65 15.42 -9.36
CA VAL A 56 0.04 14.90 -8.13
C VAL A 56 0.91 15.19 -6.91
N LEU A 57 2.21 14.89 -6.98
CA LEU A 57 3.14 15.12 -5.87
C LEU A 57 3.21 16.61 -5.49
N ARG A 58 3.28 17.49 -6.49
CA ARG A 58 3.30 18.94 -6.25
C ARG A 58 2.03 19.42 -5.55
N GLY A 59 0.85 18.95 -5.99
CA GLY A 59 -0.42 19.29 -5.34
C GLY A 59 -0.45 18.86 -3.86
N ALA A 60 0.01 17.64 -3.58
CA ALA A 60 0.07 17.11 -2.21
C ALA A 60 1.03 17.92 -1.32
N VAL A 61 2.23 18.24 -1.81
CA VAL A 61 3.24 19.01 -1.06
C VAL A 61 2.75 20.43 -0.77
N LEU A 62 2.19 21.13 -1.76
CA LEU A 62 1.67 22.49 -1.55
C LEU A 62 0.52 22.51 -0.56
N ARG A 63 -0.44 21.58 -0.69
CA ARG A 63 -1.53 21.43 0.28
C ARG A 63 -1.01 21.13 1.68
N TRP A 64 0.02 20.30 1.80
CA TRP A 64 0.62 20.00 3.10
C TRP A 64 1.32 21.22 3.69
N ASN A 65 1.99 22.02 2.86
CA ASN A 65 2.59 23.28 3.29
C ASN A 65 1.52 24.25 3.83
N ASP A 66 0.39 24.37 3.13
CA ASP A 66 -0.72 25.25 3.52
C ASP A 66 -1.39 24.79 4.82
N ALA A 67 -1.59 23.48 5.00
CA ALA A 67 -2.11 22.92 6.25
C ALA A 67 -1.17 23.13 7.44
N GLY A 68 0.14 23.17 7.23
CA GLY A 68 1.13 23.46 8.26
C GLY A 68 1.19 24.93 8.69
N SER A 69 0.49 25.85 8.00
CA SER A 69 0.53 27.29 8.28
C SER A 69 -0.25 27.73 9.53
N GLY A 70 -1.11 26.85 10.09
CA GLY A 70 -1.87 27.11 11.32
C GLY A 70 -2.96 28.19 11.21
N ALA A 71 -3.24 28.68 10.00
CA ALA A 71 -4.21 29.74 9.76
C ALA A 71 -5.64 29.20 9.69
N MET A 72 -6.52 29.61 10.62
CA MET A 72 -7.96 29.35 10.47
C MET A 72 -8.48 30.09 9.25
N SER A 73 -9.03 29.37 8.27
CA SER A 73 -9.72 29.99 7.14
C SER A 73 -11.21 30.05 7.43
N SER A 74 -11.75 31.27 7.53
CA SER A 74 -13.19 31.49 7.67
C SER A 74 -13.78 31.81 6.31
N GLN A 75 -14.81 31.06 5.90
CA GLN A 75 -15.59 31.35 4.70
C GLN A 75 -17.01 31.74 5.10
N THR A 76 -17.42 32.95 4.72
CA THR A 76 -18.77 33.47 4.99
C THR A 76 -19.52 33.60 3.68
N ALA A 77 -20.63 32.89 3.55
CA ALA A 77 -21.55 32.95 2.42
C ALA A 77 -22.94 33.39 2.92
N GLY A 78 -23.18 34.70 2.91
CA GLY A 78 -24.42 35.28 3.43
C GLY A 78 -24.61 34.98 4.93
N PRO A 79 -25.75 34.41 5.37
CA PRO A 79 -25.97 34.07 6.78
C PRO A 79 -25.20 32.83 7.24
N TYR A 80 -24.56 32.09 6.33
CA TYR A 80 -23.79 30.90 6.67
C TYR A 80 -22.31 31.25 6.82
N ALA A 81 -21.76 31.00 8.01
CA ALA A 81 -20.33 31.08 8.27
C ALA A 81 -19.78 29.68 8.56
N GLN A 82 -18.66 29.33 7.91
CA GLN A 82 -17.91 28.12 8.19
C GLN A 82 -16.47 28.47 8.54
N THR A 83 -15.97 27.92 9.64
CA THR A 83 -14.56 28.02 10.03
C THR A 83 -13.89 26.69 9.74
N PHE A 84 -12.90 26.70 8.85
CA PHE A 84 -12.06 25.54 8.61
C PHE A 84 -10.84 25.62 9.52
N ASP A 85 -10.74 24.67 10.45
CA ASP A 85 -9.55 24.51 11.28
C ASP A 85 -8.48 23.75 10.51
N THR A 86 -7.50 24.47 9.97
CA THR A 86 -6.34 23.88 9.29
C THR A 86 -5.21 23.54 10.26
N ARG A 87 -5.35 23.85 11.57
CA ARG A 87 -4.28 23.69 12.57
C ARG A 87 -3.98 22.25 12.90
N THR A 88 -4.88 21.33 12.61
CA THR A 88 -4.64 19.90 12.76
C THR A 88 -4.15 19.35 11.41
N PRO A 89 -2.83 19.24 11.19
CA PRO A 89 -2.32 18.59 10.00
C PRO A 89 -2.81 17.14 10.01
N ARG A 90 -3.45 16.73 8.91
CA ARG A 90 -3.80 15.33 8.68
C ARG A 90 -2.50 14.52 8.73
N ARG A 91 -2.47 13.46 9.54
CA ARG A 91 -1.28 12.58 9.68
C ARG A 91 -0.87 11.89 8.38
N VAL A 92 -1.81 11.77 7.44
CA VAL A 92 -1.58 11.14 6.13
C VAL A 92 -1.29 12.22 5.10
N LEU A 93 -0.13 12.13 4.46
CA LEU A 93 0.34 13.07 3.44
C LEU A 93 -0.56 13.09 2.22
N PHE A 94 -0.94 11.93 1.69
CA PHE A 94 -1.76 11.80 0.48
C PHE A 94 -3.23 11.58 0.77
N TRP A 95 -4.09 12.05 -0.12
CA TRP A 95 -5.48 11.65 -0.16
C TRP A 95 -5.66 10.29 -0.87
N PRO A 96 -6.71 9.52 -0.53
CA PRO A 96 -6.98 8.26 -1.21
C PRO A 96 -7.12 8.41 -2.73
N SER A 97 -7.66 9.54 -3.20
CA SER A 97 -7.77 9.86 -4.63
C SER A 97 -6.42 10.06 -5.32
N GLU A 98 -5.46 10.64 -4.61
CA GLU A 98 -4.10 10.87 -5.11
C GLU A 98 -3.34 9.55 -5.16
N ILE A 99 -3.45 8.73 -4.12
CA ILE A 99 -2.88 7.37 -4.08
C ILE A 99 -3.43 6.55 -5.26
N ALA A 100 -4.74 6.56 -5.48
CA ALA A 100 -5.36 5.85 -6.60
C ALA A 100 -4.88 6.39 -7.97
N ALA A 101 -4.61 7.69 -8.09
CA ALA A 101 -4.04 8.27 -9.31
C ALA A 101 -2.59 7.80 -9.54
N LEU A 102 -1.76 7.79 -8.49
CA LEU A 102 -0.38 7.30 -8.56
C LEU A 102 -0.33 5.80 -8.91
N GLN A 103 -1.21 5.00 -8.32
CA GLN A 103 -1.34 3.58 -8.65
C GLN A 103 -1.74 3.37 -10.10
N LYS A 104 -2.71 4.14 -10.62
CA LYS A 104 -3.13 4.06 -12.03
C LYS A 104 -2.02 4.38 -13.02
N ILE A 105 -1.08 5.27 -12.66
CA ILE A 105 0.08 5.58 -13.52
C ILE A 105 0.96 4.33 -13.72
N CYS A 106 1.05 3.48 -12.70
CA CYS A 106 1.80 2.22 -12.74
C CYS A 106 1.07 1.05 -13.41
N VAL A 107 -0.24 1.16 -13.65
CA VAL A 107 -0.98 0.09 -14.32
C VAL A 107 -0.75 0.22 -15.82
N GLU A 108 -0.07 -0.76 -16.42
CA GLU A 108 0.04 -0.83 -17.87
C GLU A 108 -1.36 -1.00 -18.51
N PRO A 109 -1.63 -0.33 -19.64
CA PRO A 109 -2.90 -0.46 -20.36
C PRO A 109 -3.16 -1.88 -20.90
N THR A 110 -2.18 -2.78 -20.82
CA THR A 110 -2.21 -4.15 -21.36
C THR A 110 -2.74 -5.19 -20.36
N SER A 111 -2.83 -4.88 -19.06
CA SER A 111 -3.42 -5.81 -18.09
C SER A 111 -4.94 -5.65 -18.05
N GLY A 112 -5.65 -6.66 -18.56
CA GLY A 112 -7.10 -6.67 -18.72
C GLY A 112 -7.85 -6.27 -17.46
N GLY A 113 -8.67 -5.23 -17.56
CA GLY A 113 -9.50 -4.75 -16.46
C GLY A 113 -10.54 -5.77 -16.00
N ALA A 114 -10.77 -5.82 -14.68
CA ALA A 114 -11.93 -6.33 -13.94
C ALA A 114 -12.52 -7.74 -14.24
N PHE A 115 -12.02 -8.46 -15.25
CA PHE A 115 -12.51 -9.78 -15.66
C PHE A 115 -11.36 -10.77 -15.94
N SER A 116 -10.28 -10.73 -15.17
CA SER A 116 -9.33 -11.84 -15.17
C SER A 116 -9.95 -13.00 -14.39
N ILE A 117 -10.65 -13.89 -15.08
CA ILE A 117 -11.02 -15.20 -14.51
C ILE A 117 -9.73 -16.00 -14.40
N ASP A 118 -9.30 -16.24 -13.17
CA ASP A 118 -8.31 -17.26 -12.87
C ASP A 118 -8.95 -18.64 -13.09
N THR A 119 -8.54 -19.31 -14.16
CA THR A 119 -8.93 -20.70 -14.46
C THR A 119 -7.85 -21.68 -13.99
N ALA A 120 -7.22 -21.43 -12.85
CA ALA A 120 -6.48 -22.49 -12.15
C ALA A 120 -7.42 -23.71 -12.02
N ALA A 121 -6.99 -24.81 -12.64
CA ALA A 121 -7.80 -26.00 -12.84
C ALA A 121 -8.37 -26.51 -11.50
N ALA A 122 -9.67 -26.83 -11.51
CA ALA A 122 -10.33 -27.50 -10.42
C ALA A 122 -9.60 -28.81 -10.09
N GLU A 123 -8.99 -28.88 -8.91
CA GLU A 123 -8.67 -30.14 -8.25
C GLU A 123 -9.97 -30.98 -8.20
N PRO A 124 -9.99 -32.24 -8.66
CA PRO A 124 -11.19 -33.04 -8.61
C PRO A 124 -11.61 -33.24 -7.16
N MET A 125 -12.86 -32.85 -6.86
CA MET A 125 -13.59 -33.16 -5.64
C MET A 125 -13.22 -34.53 -5.07
N ARG A 126 -12.51 -34.55 -3.93
CA ARG A 126 -12.52 -35.72 -3.06
C ARG A 126 -13.90 -35.82 -2.43
N SER A 127 -14.67 -36.82 -2.86
CA SER A 127 -15.96 -37.16 -2.29
C SER A 127 -15.79 -37.56 -0.81
N HIS A 128 -16.49 -36.86 0.08
CA HIS A 128 -16.74 -37.36 1.43
C HIS A 128 -17.77 -38.49 1.33
N ALA A 129 -17.32 -39.73 1.45
CA ALA A 129 -18.22 -40.84 1.75
C ALA A 129 -18.57 -40.79 3.25
N VAL A 130 -19.83 -40.48 3.56
CA VAL A 130 -20.37 -40.66 4.91
C VAL A 130 -20.67 -42.15 5.07
N PHE A 131 -19.84 -42.85 5.82
CA PHE A 131 -20.14 -44.23 6.23
C PHE A 131 -21.11 -44.18 7.40
N PHE A 132 -22.35 -44.61 7.17
CA PHE A 132 -23.32 -44.91 8.22
C PHE A 132 -23.02 -46.33 8.72
N GLY A 133 -22.36 -46.45 9.86
CA GLY A 133 -22.00 -47.73 10.47
C GLY A 133 -22.36 -47.73 11.95
N SER A 134 -23.35 -48.54 12.30
CA SER A 134 -23.91 -48.80 13.64
C SER A 134 -22.84 -49.03 14.71
N GLN A 135 -23.02 -48.40 15.88
CA GLN A 135 -22.28 -48.71 17.08
C GLN A 135 -22.79 -50.03 17.66
N ASP A 136 -22.06 -51.12 17.44
CA ASP A 136 -22.16 -52.31 18.28
C ASP A 136 -20.72 -52.74 18.63
N GLY A 137 -20.39 -52.59 19.92
CA GLY A 137 -19.03 -52.72 20.42
C GLY A 137 -18.44 -54.12 20.19
N PHE A 138 -17.20 -54.15 19.73
CA PHE A 138 -16.29 -55.28 19.90
C PHE A 138 -14.84 -54.82 19.71
N GLU A 139 -13.96 -55.19 20.64
CA GLU A 139 -12.54 -54.82 20.71
C GLU A 139 -11.75 -55.17 19.44
N THR A 140 -10.77 -54.35 19.06
CA THR A 140 -9.39 -54.81 18.70
C THR A 140 -8.41 -53.64 18.51
N VAL A 141 -7.61 -53.40 19.55
CA VAL A 141 -6.14 -53.21 19.64
C VAL A 141 -5.33 -52.75 18.39
N GLY A 142 -4.56 -51.67 18.57
CA GLY A 142 -3.22 -51.44 17.97
C GLY A 142 -3.15 -50.40 16.83
N ALA A 143 -2.26 -49.40 16.79
CA ALA A 143 -1.07 -49.12 17.57
C ALA A 143 -0.79 -47.61 17.66
N VAL A 144 -0.27 -47.20 18.80
CA VAL A 144 0.25 -45.86 19.11
C VAL A 144 1.72 -45.84 18.68
N ALA A 145 2.17 -44.87 17.89
CA ALA A 145 3.59 -44.60 17.71
C ALA A 145 3.96 -43.43 18.63
N PHE A 146 4.57 -43.79 19.75
CA PHE A 146 5.24 -42.92 20.72
C PHE A 146 6.72 -43.30 20.58
N ASP A 147 7.54 -42.45 19.97
CA ASP A 147 9.00 -42.62 19.95
C ASP A 147 9.58 -41.41 20.68
N ASP A 148 9.80 -41.60 21.98
CA ASP A 148 10.58 -40.72 22.88
C ASP A 148 11.78 -41.54 23.39
N ASP A 149 12.92 -40.87 23.43
CA ASP A 149 14.28 -41.31 23.77
C ASP A 149 14.41 -42.28 24.95
N ASP A 150 15.29 -43.29 24.83
CA ASP A 150 16.18 -43.64 25.95
C ASP A 150 17.51 -44.25 25.50
N ASP A 151 18.55 -43.73 26.15
CA ASP A 151 19.96 -43.93 25.91
C ASP A 151 20.47 -45.27 26.47
N SER A 152 21.55 -45.76 25.85
CA SER A 152 22.72 -46.38 26.51
C SER A 152 22.86 -47.90 26.69
N TYR A 153 24.11 -48.31 26.37
CA TYR A 153 24.99 -49.27 27.07
C TYR A 153 25.22 -50.71 26.52
N PHE A 154 26.42 -50.87 25.94
CA PHE A 154 27.44 -51.94 26.08
C PHE A 154 27.17 -53.41 25.65
N GLY A 155 28.02 -53.89 24.72
CA GLY A 155 29.09 -54.85 25.06
C GLY A 155 28.94 -56.34 24.72
N GLU A 156 30.01 -56.87 24.12
CA GLU A 156 30.52 -58.26 24.08
C GLU A 156 29.91 -59.27 23.07
N LEU A 157 30.70 -59.73 22.10
CA LEU A 157 31.66 -60.85 22.19
C LEU A 157 32.60 -60.87 20.97
#